data_AF-A0A3B5AZ78-F1
#
_entry.id   AF-A0A3B5AZ78-F1
#
_cell.length_a   1.000
_cell.length_b   1.000
_cell.length_c   1.000
_cell.angle_alpha   90.00
_cell.angle_beta   90.00
_cell.angle_gamma   90.00
#
_symmetry.space_group_name_H-M   'P 1'
#
loop_
_entity.id
_entity.type
_entity.pdbx_description
1 polymer ?
#
loop_
_entity_poly.entity_id
_entity_poly.type
_entity_poly.pdbx_seq_one_letter_code
_entity_poly.pdbx_strand_id
1 'polypeptide(L)'
;MVKDFSSFPNRRTIPFAPKPMSDTLLLLKNDRWKRVRSIVSPSFSGMVPLINTASDALMNNLNVHAESGEAFDIHRCLGCFTMDVIASVAFATQVDSQNKPDDPFVHHAKMFFSLSFLRPIILFFSQSLLLLVFEKFMRRDFLQLILDARTSDEMVSLEHFDTANHADELDHRNQRTQASASDQDSGHPHPQESPVRRPQKKKMTEDEVVGQAFVFLLAGYETSSNTLAFTCYLLALHPECQRRVQEEVDDFFTRHVSSAGIGSAPHDPSED
;
A
#
# COMPACT_ATOMS: atom_id res chain seq x y z
N MET A 1 -20.33 -5.25 -21.21
CA MET A 1 -20.18 -4.12 -20.28
C MET A 1 -18.77 -3.47 -20.31
N VAL A 2 -17.89 -3.84 -21.26
CA VAL A 2 -16.52 -3.28 -21.37
C VAL A 2 -16.23 -2.90 -22.83
N LYS A 3 -17.04 -2.01 -23.43
CA LYS A 3 -16.74 -1.39 -24.74
C LYS A 3 -16.47 0.12 -24.60
N ASP A 4 -17.10 0.75 -23.62
CA ASP A 4 -17.01 2.21 -23.39
C ASP A 4 -16.21 2.57 -22.13
N PHE A 5 -15.27 1.72 -21.69
CA PHE A 5 -14.49 2.00 -20.46
C PHE A 5 -13.73 3.34 -20.54
N SER A 6 -13.25 3.70 -21.74
CA SER A 6 -12.61 4.99 -22.02
C SER A 6 -13.55 6.18 -21.86
N SER A 7 -14.87 5.97 -21.93
CA SER A 7 -15.89 7.02 -21.77
C SER A 7 -16.19 7.35 -20.30
N PHE A 8 -15.76 6.51 -19.35
CA PHE A 8 -15.99 6.71 -17.91
C PHE A 8 -14.68 6.80 -17.08
N PRO A 9 -13.73 7.69 -17.43
CA PRO A 9 -12.43 7.75 -16.75
C PRO A 9 -12.50 8.37 -15.35
N ASN A 10 -13.58 9.06 -15.00
CA ASN A 10 -13.69 9.87 -13.78
C ASN A 10 -14.74 9.31 -12.81
N ARG A 11 -14.44 9.39 -11.52
CA ARG A 11 -15.37 9.04 -10.43
C ARG A 11 -16.37 10.17 -10.16
N ARG A 12 -17.45 9.84 -9.44
CA ARG A 12 -18.46 10.81 -8.99
C ARG A 12 -17.79 11.95 -8.22
N THR A 13 -18.19 13.18 -8.51
CA THR A 13 -17.61 14.36 -7.85
C THR A 13 -18.30 14.58 -6.51
N ILE A 14 -17.51 14.79 -5.46
CA ILE A 14 -18.00 15.27 -4.17
C ILE A 14 -17.83 16.79 -4.17
N PRO A 15 -18.90 17.58 -4.26
CA PRO A 15 -18.79 19.04 -4.21
C PRO A 15 -18.25 19.47 -2.85
N PHE A 16 -17.38 20.49 -2.85
CA PHE A 16 -16.78 21.10 -1.65
C PHE A 16 -15.89 20.18 -0.80
N ALA A 17 -15.33 19.10 -1.35
CA ALA A 17 -14.28 18.36 -0.66
C ALA A 17 -13.10 19.31 -0.36
N PRO A 18 -12.70 19.49 0.92
CA PRO A 18 -11.60 20.39 1.26
C PRO A 18 -10.25 19.73 0.93
N LYS A 19 -9.22 20.55 0.78
CA LYS A 19 -7.85 20.04 0.70
C LYS A 19 -7.40 19.52 2.07
N PRO A 20 -6.60 18.44 2.12
CA PRO A 20 -6.01 17.71 0.98
C PRO A 20 -6.91 16.60 0.40
N MET A 21 -8.11 16.35 0.95
CA MET A 21 -8.98 15.24 0.53
C MET A 21 -9.39 15.33 -0.95
N SER A 22 -9.61 16.53 -1.48
CA SER A 22 -9.92 16.75 -2.91
C SER A 22 -8.82 16.31 -3.87
N ASP A 23 -7.57 16.20 -3.41
CA ASP A 23 -6.40 15.85 -4.22
C ASP A 23 -5.97 14.37 -4.03
N THR A 24 -6.86 13.52 -3.50
CA THR A 24 -6.69 12.06 -3.38
C THR A 24 -6.89 11.33 -4.71
N LEU A 25 -6.27 10.16 -4.90
CA LEU A 25 -6.46 9.32 -6.09
C LEU A 25 -7.94 8.93 -6.35
N LEU A 26 -8.79 8.96 -5.32
CA LEU A 26 -10.22 8.69 -5.43
C LEU A 26 -11.02 9.86 -6.00
N LEU A 27 -10.51 11.10 -5.91
CA LEU A 27 -11.21 12.31 -6.35
C LEU A 27 -10.53 13.04 -7.52
N LEU A 28 -9.23 12.80 -7.74
CA LEU A 28 -8.51 13.31 -8.90
C LEU A 28 -9.16 12.82 -10.21
N LYS A 29 -9.03 13.64 -11.26
CA LYS A 29 -9.63 13.39 -12.57
C LYS A 29 -8.62 13.51 -13.70
N ASN A 30 -8.95 12.87 -14.81
CA ASN A 30 -8.24 13.01 -16.09
C ASN A 30 -6.71 12.89 -15.93
N ASP A 31 -5.95 13.83 -16.48
CA ASP A 31 -4.49 13.77 -16.51
C ASP A 31 -3.85 13.93 -15.12
N ARG A 32 -4.51 14.61 -14.17
CA ARG A 32 -4.04 14.66 -12.78
C ARG A 32 -4.10 13.29 -12.14
N TRP A 33 -5.22 12.59 -12.31
CA TRP A 33 -5.36 11.20 -11.86
C TRP A 33 -4.33 10.29 -12.52
N LYS A 34 -4.19 10.36 -13.85
CA LYS A 34 -3.21 9.54 -14.59
C LYS A 34 -1.78 9.80 -14.08
N ARG A 35 -1.42 11.06 -13.86
CA ARG A 35 -0.10 11.47 -13.34
C ARG A 35 0.13 10.88 -11.96
N VAL A 36 -0.74 11.17 -11.00
CA VAL A 36 -0.56 10.70 -9.60
C VAL A 36 -0.61 9.17 -9.55
N ARG A 37 -1.52 8.51 -10.28
CA ARG A 37 -1.54 7.05 -10.40
C ARG A 37 -0.22 6.49 -10.91
N SER A 38 0.36 7.09 -11.96
CA SER A 38 1.63 6.61 -12.51
C SER A 38 2.81 6.77 -11.53
N ILE A 39 2.75 7.75 -10.62
CA ILE A 39 3.78 7.94 -9.58
C ILE A 39 3.63 6.92 -8.46
N VAL A 40 2.39 6.64 -8.03
CA VAL A 40 2.11 5.76 -6.89
C VAL A 40 2.18 4.27 -7.26
N SER A 41 1.79 3.89 -8.49
CA SER A 41 1.62 2.48 -8.85
C SER A 41 2.86 1.60 -8.59
N PRO A 42 4.10 2.05 -8.88
CA PRO A 42 5.30 1.27 -8.61
C PRO A 42 5.50 0.94 -7.13
N SER A 43 5.03 1.79 -6.21
CA SER A 43 5.16 1.58 -4.77
C SER A 43 4.48 0.29 -4.30
N PHE A 44 3.41 -0.16 -4.98
CA PHE A 44 2.68 -1.38 -4.61
C PHE A 44 3.47 -2.67 -4.91
N SER A 45 4.43 -2.63 -5.83
CA SER A 45 5.27 -3.80 -6.13
C SER A 45 6.35 -4.03 -5.08
N GLY A 46 6.82 -2.97 -4.41
CA GLY A 46 7.87 -3.04 -3.37
C GLY A 46 7.36 -3.35 -1.95
N MET A 47 6.05 -3.58 -1.77
CA MET A 47 5.46 -3.74 -0.44
C MET A 47 5.67 -5.12 0.18
N VAL A 48 5.91 -6.15 -0.63
CA VAL A 48 5.93 -7.55 -0.17
C VAL A 48 6.89 -7.79 1.00
N PRO A 49 8.14 -7.28 1.00
CA PRO A 49 9.03 -7.44 2.14
C PRO A 49 8.48 -6.83 3.44
N LEU A 50 7.86 -5.65 3.36
CA LEU A 50 7.26 -4.97 4.52
C LEU A 50 6.07 -5.75 5.08
N ILE A 51 5.27 -6.34 4.19
CA ILE A 51 4.16 -7.23 4.57
C ILE A 51 4.70 -8.47 5.27
N ASN A 52 5.78 -9.07 4.78
CA ASN A 52 6.40 -10.24 5.40
C ASN A 52 6.93 -9.92 6.80
N THR A 53 7.64 -8.80 6.99
CA THR A 53 8.11 -8.38 8.32
C THR A 53 6.96 -8.22 9.33
N ALA A 54 5.86 -7.57 8.92
CA ALA A 54 4.69 -7.46 9.78
C ALA A 54 4.01 -8.82 10.03
N SER A 55 4.07 -9.73 9.06
CA SER A 55 3.51 -11.09 9.17
C SER A 55 4.32 -11.95 10.14
N ASP A 56 5.64 -11.82 10.16
CA ASP A 56 6.51 -12.51 11.12
C ASP A 56 6.17 -12.11 12.56
N ALA A 57 5.99 -10.80 12.80
CA ALA A 57 5.53 -10.28 14.09
C ALA A 57 4.14 -10.83 14.46
N LEU A 58 3.22 -10.91 13.50
CA LEU A 58 1.89 -11.48 13.72
C LEU A 58 1.96 -12.95 14.11
N MET A 59 2.74 -13.75 13.39
CA MET A 59 2.89 -15.17 13.68
C MET A 59 3.50 -15.41 15.06
N ASN A 60 4.48 -14.62 15.47
CA ASN A 60 5.05 -14.70 16.82
C ASN A 60 3.98 -14.45 17.90
N ASN A 61 3.12 -13.45 17.71
CA ASN A 61 2.05 -13.13 18.66
C ASN A 61 0.92 -14.17 18.66
N LEU A 62 0.57 -14.71 17.49
CA LEU A 62 -0.43 -15.77 17.39
C LEU A 62 0.05 -17.08 18.03
N ASN A 63 1.33 -17.39 17.94
CA ASN A 63 1.90 -18.58 18.60
C ASN A 63 1.75 -18.52 20.12
N VAL A 64 1.96 -17.35 20.74
CA VAL A 64 1.76 -17.16 22.18
C VAL A 64 0.30 -17.46 22.59
N HIS A 65 -0.66 -16.99 21.79
CA HIS A 65 -2.08 -17.29 22.03
C HIS A 65 -2.43 -18.77 21.76
N ALA A 66 -1.82 -19.39 20.76
CA ALA A 66 -2.02 -20.80 20.46
C ALA A 66 -1.50 -21.70 21.60
N GLU A 67 -0.33 -21.36 22.17
CA GLU A 67 0.28 -22.08 23.29
C GLU A 67 -0.50 -21.90 24.61
N SER A 68 -1.12 -20.73 24.83
CA SER A 68 -1.93 -20.50 26.03
C SER A 68 -3.22 -21.33 26.04
N GLY A 69 -3.75 -21.66 24.86
CA GLY A 69 -5.02 -22.36 24.69
C GLY A 69 -6.26 -21.51 25.05
N GLU A 70 -6.08 -20.22 25.32
CA GLU A 70 -7.16 -19.31 25.66
C GLU A 70 -7.80 -18.69 24.41
N ALA A 71 -9.11 -18.43 24.47
CA ALA A 71 -9.79 -17.67 23.43
C ALA A 71 -9.30 -16.23 23.42
N PHE A 72 -9.05 -15.69 22.24
CA PHE A 72 -8.56 -14.32 22.05
C PHE A 72 -9.25 -13.64 20.87
N ASP A 73 -9.11 -12.31 20.81
CA ASP A 73 -9.69 -11.48 19.75
C ASP A 73 -8.72 -11.35 18.56
N ILE A 74 -8.95 -12.16 17.51
CA ILE A 74 -8.16 -12.13 16.28
C ILE A 74 -8.29 -10.81 15.52
N HIS A 75 -9.42 -10.11 15.63
CA HIS A 75 -9.63 -8.83 14.94
C HIS A 75 -8.63 -7.78 15.44
N ARG A 76 -8.37 -7.77 16.75
CA ARG A 76 -7.35 -6.89 17.34
C ARG A 76 -5.94 -7.17 16.79
N CYS A 77 -5.54 -8.44 16.70
CA CYS A 77 -4.23 -8.83 16.15
C CYS A 77 -4.10 -8.40 14.68
N LEU A 78 -5.11 -8.69 13.87
CA LEU A 78 -5.14 -8.33 12.45
C LEU A 78 -5.24 -6.81 12.24
N GLY A 79 -5.90 -6.10 13.16
CA GLY A 79 -5.85 -4.64 13.26
C GLY A 79 -4.40 -4.18 13.38
N CYS A 80 -3.69 -4.57 14.44
CA CYS A 80 -2.28 -4.18 14.62
C CYS A 80 -1.40 -4.55 13.40
N PHE A 81 -1.53 -5.76 12.85
CA PHE A 81 -0.83 -6.17 11.63
C PHE A 81 -1.04 -5.20 10.47
N THR A 82 -2.31 -4.86 10.16
CA THR A 82 -2.60 -3.93 9.05
C THR A 82 -2.13 -2.49 9.34
N MET A 83 -2.06 -2.08 10.61
CA MET A 83 -1.50 -0.79 11.00
C MET A 83 0.01 -0.74 10.71
N ASP A 84 0.75 -1.78 11.08
CA ASP A 84 2.20 -1.86 10.85
C ASP A 84 2.52 -1.87 9.35
N VAL A 85 1.74 -2.61 8.55
CA VAL A 85 1.86 -2.63 7.09
C VAL A 85 1.64 -1.24 6.51
N ILE A 86 0.56 -0.55 6.89
CA ILE A 86 0.26 0.75 6.29
C ILE A 86 1.19 1.86 6.77
N ALA A 87 1.65 1.81 8.03
CA ALA A 87 2.70 2.68 8.54
C ALA A 87 3.98 2.56 7.70
N SER A 88 4.42 1.32 7.46
CA SER A 88 5.63 1.03 6.70
C SER A 88 5.49 1.43 5.23
N VAL A 89 4.34 1.16 4.60
CA VAL A 89 4.16 1.37 3.17
C VAL A 89 3.82 2.81 2.82
N ALA A 90 2.89 3.43 3.54
CA ALA A 90 2.37 4.77 3.19
C ALA A 90 3.17 5.90 3.85
N PHE A 91 3.81 5.64 4.98
CA PHE A 91 4.53 6.65 5.77
C PHE A 91 6.04 6.37 5.85
N ALA A 92 6.51 5.23 5.35
CA ALA A 92 7.90 4.79 5.48
C ALA A 92 8.36 4.74 6.95
N THR A 93 7.43 4.50 7.88
CA THR A 93 7.69 4.44 9.31
C THR A 93 7.56 3.00 9.77
N GLN A 94 8.59 2.47 10.43
CA GLN A 94 8.45 1.19 11.13
C GLN A 94 7.74 1.42 12.45
N VAL A 95 6.68 0.64 12.65
CA VAL A 95 5.85 0.68 13.85
C VAL A 95 5.61 -0.76 14.26
N ASP A 96 5.71 -1.03 15.55
CA ASP A 96 5.40 -2.32 16.14
C ASP A 96 4.14 -2.19 17.01
N SER A 97 3.01 -1.95 16.36
CA SER A 97 1.74 -1.76 17.06
C SER A 97 1.23 -3.05 17.71
N GLN A 98 1.80 -4.19 17.31
CA GLN A 98 1.48 -5.50 17.82
C GLN A 98 2.06 -5.71 19.22
N ASN A 99 3.29 -5.28 19.49
CA ASN A 99 3.92 -5.39 20.82
C ASN A 99 3.90 -4.08 21.62
N LYS A 100 3.87 -2.92 20.96
CA LYS A 100 3.92 -1.58 21.56
C LYS A 100 2.66 -0.76 21.20
N PRO A 101 1.51 -1.04 21.85
CA PRO A 101 0.23 -0.43 21.49
C PRO A 101 0.15 1.08 21.81
N ASP A 102 1.05 1.60 22.64
CA ASP A 102 1.13 2.99 23.10
C ASP A 102 2.04 3.87 22.22
N ASP A 103 2.51 3.34 21.09
CA ASP A 103 3.27 4.11 20.11
C ASP A 103 2.48 5.37 19.66
N PRO A 104 3.12 6.56 19.59
CA PRO A 104 2.45 7.81 19.24
C PRO A 104 1.73 7.77 17.89
N PHE A 105 2.35 7.16 16.88
CA PHE A 105 1.74 7.00 15.56
C PHE A 105 0.48 6.12 15.68
N VAL A 106 0.59 4.98 16.36
CA VAL A 106 -0.56 4.07 16.59
C VAL A 106 -1.68 4.78 17.34
N HIS A 107 -1.34 5.58 18.36
CA HIS A 107 -2.30 6.35 19.15
C HIS A 107 -3.09 7.32 18.27
N HIS A 108 -2.40 8.17 17.49
CA HIS A 108 -3.06 9.14 16.62
C HIS A 108 -3.80 8.48 15.46
N ALA A 109 -3.32 7.35 14.95
CA ALA A 109 -4.03 6.58 13.93
C ALA A 109 -5.33 6.00 14.49
N LYS A 110 -5.30 5.41 15.69
CA LYS A 110 -6.52 4.94 16.38
C LYS A 110 -7.48 6.07 16.66
N MET A 111 -7.01 7.25 17.09
CA MET A 111 -7.85 8.43 17.27
C MET A 111 -8.52 8.86 15.96
N PHE A 112 -7.76 8.86 14.85
CA PHE A 112 -8.27 9.14 13.51
C PHE A 112 -9.39 8.17 13.09
N PHE A 113 -9.25 6.86 13.36
CA PHE A 113 -10.29 5.87 13.05
C PHE A 113 -11.43 5.81 14.06
N SER A 114 -11.18 6.17 15.32
CA SER A 114 -12.20 6.22 16.38
C SER A 114 -13.36 7.19 16.07
N LEU A 115 -13.15 8.07 15.08
CA LEU A 115 -14.13 9.05 14.63
C LEU A 115 -15.21 8.50 13.71
N SER A 116 -15.18 7.21 13.38
CA SER A 116 -16.21 6.62 12.51
C SER A 116 -16.93 5.47 13.18
N PHE A 117 -17.93 5.82 13.98
CA PHE A 117 -19.29 5.40 13.64
C PHE A 117 -20.23 6.50 14.12
N LEU A 118 -20.67 7.35 13.18
CA LEU A 118 -21.84 8.22 13.29
C LEU A 118 -22.52 8.19 14.67
N ARG A 119 -22.26 9.17 15.56
CA ARG A 119 -23.32 9.49 16.52
C ARG A 119 -24.51 9.89 15.64
N PRO A 120 -25.61 9.12 15.58
CA PRO A 120 -26.74 9.46 14.71
C PRO A 120 -27.28 10.86 15.00
N ILE A 121 -26.98 11.38 16.21
CA ILE A 121 -27.25 12.74 16.67
C ILE A 121 -26.65 13.84 15.76
N ILE A 122 -25.45 13.67 15.18
CA ILE A 122 -24.87 14.71 14.31
C ILE A 122 -25.59 14.74 12.95
N LEU A 123 -26.15 13.62 12.47
CA LEU A 123 -26.98 13.63 11.25
C LEU A 123 -28.30 14.39 11.43
N PHE A 124 -28.75 14.62 12.68
CA PHE A 124 -29.94 15.44 12.97
C PHE A 124 -29.64 16.95 12.93
N PHE A 125 -28.37 17.37 13.06
CA PHE A 125 -27.98 18.76 12.86
C PHE A 125 -27.44 18.93 11.43
N SER A 126 -27.89 20.00 10.75
CA SER A 126 -27.69 20.28 9.32
C SER A 126 -26.39 19.75 8.69
N GLN A 127 -26.46 19.26 7.45
CA GLN A 127 -25.34 18.75 6.63
C GLN A 127 -24.08 19.65 6.68
N SER A 128 -24.25 20.96 6.83
CA SER A 128 -23.16 21.94 6.91
C SER A 128 -22.36 21.87 8.23
N LEU A 129 -22.99 21.55 9.36
CA LEU A 129 -22.32 21.45 10.67
C LEU A 129 -21.49 20.16 10.77
N LEU A 130 -22.03 19.05 10.24
CA LEU A 130 -21.32 17.77 10.16
C LEU A 130 -20.03 17.89 9.36
N LEU A 131 -20.07 18.54 8.19
CA LEU A 131 -18.89 18.72 7.35
C LEU A 131 -17.79 19.54 8.04
N LEU A 132 -18.16 20.61 8.76
CA LEU A 132 -17.19 21.47 9.45
C LEU A 132 -16.53 20.77 10.66
N VAL A 133 -17.30 20.00 11.44
CA VAL A 133 -16.79 19.23 12.58
C VAL A 133 -15.89 18.10 12.10
N PHE A 134 -16.33 17.37 11.06
CA PHE A 134 -15.54 16.31 10.42
C PHE A 134 -14.24 16.87 9.86
N GLU A 135 -14.27 18.00 9.15
CA GLU A 135 -13.07 18.65 8.62
C GLU A 135 -12.07 19.05 9.71
N LYS A 136 -12.52 19.73 10.77
CA LYS A 136 -11.62 20.20 11.83
C LYS A 136 -11.00 19.07 12.64
N PHE A 137 -11.78 18.04 12.98
CA PHE A 137 -11.31 16.95 13.82
C PHE A 137 -10.38 16.02 13.04
N MET A 138 -10.82 15.55 11.86
CA MET A 138 -10.02 14.67 11.01
C MET A 138 -8.69 15.33 10.63
N ARG A 139 -8.70 16.64 10.36
CA ARG A 139 -7.48 17.39 10.02
C ARG A 139 -6.49 17.44 11.18
N ARG A 140 -6.94 17.65 12.42
CA ARG A 140 -6.03 17.78 13.55
C ARG A 140 -5.31 16.46 13.84
N ASP A 141 -6.05 15.37 13.97
CA ASP A 141 -5.49 14.09 14.39
C ASP A 141 -4.65 13.47 13.26
N PHE A 142 -5.08 13.62 12.01
CA PHE A 142 -4.27 13.22 10.86
C PHE A 142 -2.98 14.06 10.74
N LEU A 143 -3.02 15.37 10.99
CA LEU A 143 -1.80 16.18 10.97
C LEU A 143 -0.83 15.76 12.08
N GLN A 144 -1.31 15.42 13.27
CA GLN A 144 -0.45 14.87 14.33
C GLN A 144 0.15 13.54 13.92
N LEU A 145 -0.63 12.66 13.29
CA LEU A 145 -0.11 11.41 12.74
C LEU A 145 1.03 11.63 11.72
N ILE A 146 0.87 12.61 10.82
CA ILE A 146 1.94 12.98 9.87
C ILE A 146 3.18 13.49 10.60
N LEU A 147 3.00 14.27 11.66
CA LEU A 147 4.12 14.78 12.46
C LEU A 147 4.85 13.63 13.15
N ASP A 148 4.12 12.71 13.78
CA ASP A 148 4.72 11.54 14.44
C ASP A 148 5.47 10.65 13.45
N ALA A 149 4.91 10.42 12.26
CA ALA A 149 5.59 9.69 11.20
C ALA A 149 6.90 10.38 10.76
N ARG A 150 6.91 11.71 10.74
CA ARG A 150 8.11 12.52 10.40
C ARG A 150 9.17 12.53 11.48
N THR A 151 8.76 12.47 12.74
CA THR A 151 9.67 12.51 13.90
C THR A 151 10.06 11.12 14.40
N SER A 152 9.52 10.05 13.80
CA SER A 152 9.93 8.69 14.12
C SER A 152 11.40 8.48 13.75
N ASP A 153 12.19 8.03 14.71
CA ASP A 153 13.60 7.70 14.53
C ASP A 153 13.79 6.40 13.70
N GLU A 154 12.73 5.59 13.52
CA GLU A 154 12.75 4.32 12.80
C GLU A 154 12.09 4.45 11.41
N MET A 155 12.89 4.86 10.42
CA MET A 155 12.46 4.94 9.02
C MET A 155 12.77 3.65 8.25
N VAL A 156 11.87 3.24 7.36
CA VAL A 156 12.09 2.11 6.45
C VAL A 156 13.22 2.42 5.47
N SER A 157 14.17 1.49 5.31
CA SER A 157 15.26 1.62 4.32
C SER A 157 14.69 1.74 2.90
N LEU A 158 15.11 2.78 2.18
CA LEU A 158 14.67 3.10 0.81
C LEU A 158 15.00 1.99 -0.22
N GLU A 159 15.94 1.10 0.09
CA GLU A 159 16.31 -0.05 -0.74
C GLU A 159 15.10 -0.93 -1.11
N HIS A 160 14.11 -1.05 -0.22
CA HIS A 160 12.88 -1.81 -0.46
C HIS A 160 11.97 -1.19 -1.53
N PHE A 161 12.11 0.10 -1.82
CA PHE A 161 11.33 0.82 -2.84
C PHE A 161 12.08 0.99 -4.17
N ASP A 162 13.41 0.93 -4.17
CA ASP A 162 14.24 1.23 -5.36
C ASP A 162 14.22 0.13 -6.43
N THR A 163 13.90 -1.12 -6.07
CA THR A 163 13.85 -2.24 -7.04
C THR A 163 12.78 -2.04 -8.12
N ALA A 164 11.71 -1.28 -7.83
CA ALA A 164 10.63 -1.00 -8.79
C ALA A 164 10.97 0.13 -9.78
N ASN A 165 11.84 1.07 -9.41
CA ASN A 165 12.17 2.24 -10.23
C ASN A 165 13.17 1.93 -11.35
N HIS A 166 14.06 0.95 -11.17
CA HIS A 166 15.06 0.60 -12.17
C HIS A 166 14.49 -0.08 -13.42
N ALA A 167 13.35 -0.79 -13.30
CA ALA A 167 12.72 -1.45 -14.43
C ALA A 167 12.19 -0.44 -15.48
N ASP A 168 11.61 0.68 -15.03
CA ASP A 168 11.07 1.73 -15.90
C ASP A 168 12.20 2.56 -16.56
N GLU A 169 13.34 2.71 -15.88
CA GLU A 169 14.51 3.42 -16.40
C GLU A 169 15.26 2.62 -17.48
N LEU A 170 15.28 1.28 -17.36
CA LEU A 170 15.88 0.37 -18.34
C LEU A 170 15.03 0.23 -19.61
N ASP A 171 13.70 0.19 -19.48
CA ASP A 171 12.80 0.05 -20.65
C ASP A 171 12.84 1.30 -21.56
N HIS A 172 12.95 2.49 -20.95
CA HIS A 172 13.16 3.74 -21.69
C HIS A 172 14.55 3.87 -22.30
N ARG A 173 15.59 3.24 -21.72
CA ARG A 173 16.94 3.22 -22.29
C ARG A 173 17.02 2.26 -23.49
N ASN A 174 16.32 1.12 -23.44
CA ASN A 174 16.28 0.16 -24.54
C ASN A 174 15.55 0.71 -25.78
N GLN A 175 14.43 1.42 -25.61
CA GLN A 175 13.75 2.09 -26.73
C GLN A 175 14.62 3.16 -27.40
N ARG A 176 15.44 3.88 -26.63
CA ARG A 176 16.34 4.92 -27.17
C ARG A 176 17.54 4.34 -27.93
N THR A 177 17.95 3.12 -27.59
CA THR A 177 19.10 2.45 -28.20
C THR A 177 18.68 1.71 -29.48
N GLN A 178 17.47 1.15 -29.55
CA GLN A 178 16.95 0.52 -30.77
C GLN A 178 16.59 1.53 -31.87
N ALA A 179 16.12 2.73 -31.51
CA ALA A 179 15.81 3.78 -32.49
C ALA A 179 17.05 4.43 -33.15
N SER A 180 18.27 4.11 -32.69
CA SER A 180 19.52 4.67 -33.22
C SER A 180 20.30 3.70 -34.12
N ALA A 181 19.77 2.50 -34.40
CA ALA A 181 20.48 1.45 -35.14
C ALA A 181 19.99 1.24 -36.59
N SER A 182 19.04 2.05 -37.08
CA SER A 182 18.54 1.96 -38.45
C SER A 182 18.34 3.35 -39.05
N ASP A 183 19.39 3.89 -39.69
CA ASP A 183 19.25 4.68 -40.92
C ASP A 183 20.64 5.00 -41.48
N GLN A 184 21.04 4.24 -42.50
CA GLN A 184 22.06 4.66 -43.46
C GLN A 184 21.37 5.37 -44.62
N ASP A 185 21.89 6.57 -44.91
CA ASP A 185 22.00 7.19 -46.23
C ASP A 185 20.72 7.64 -46.97
N SER A 186 20.52 8.96 -47.04
CA SER A 186 20.14 9.72 -48.25
C SER A 186 19.80 11.18 -47.89
N GLY A 187 20.52 12.14 -48.47
CA GLY A 187 20.41 13.56 -48.13
C GLY A 187 19.19 14.30 -48.71
N HIS A 188 18.61 15.22 -47.91
CA HIS A 188 18.03 16.52 -48.31
C HIS A 188 17.56 17.32 -47.06
N PRO A 189 17.32 18.65 -47.15
CA PRO A 189 17.63 19.60 -46.07
C PRO A 189 16.56 19.80 -44.99
N HIS A 190 17.06 20.07 -43.78
CA HIS A 190 16.38 20.41 -42.52
C HIS A 190 15.14 21.32 -42.62
N PRO A 191 14.01 20.90 -42.00
CA PRO A 191 13.16 21.78 -41.22
C PRO A 191 13.48 21.62 -39.72
N GLN A 192 13.38 22.73 -38.99
CA GLN A 192 13.73 22.90 -37.59
C GLN A 192 13.23 21.77 -36.67
N GLU A 193 14.18 21.11 -36.00
CA GLU A 193 13.90 20.20 -34.90
C GLU A 193 13.18 20.95 -33.77
N SER A 194 11.97 20.48 -33.45
CA SER A 194 11.26 20.87 -32.24
C SER A 194 12.12 20.48 -31.04
N PRO A 195 12.28 21.32 -30.00
CA PRO A 195 13.12 20.96 -28.86
C PRO A 195 12.54 19.71 -28.21
N VAL A 196 13.32 18.63 -28.24
CA VAL A 196 13.04 17.37 -27.54
C VAL A 196 12.70 17.72 -26.10
N ARG A 197 11.41 17.67 -25.75
CA ARG A 197 10.93 17.87 -24.39
C ARG A 197 11.58 16.79 -23.53
N ARG A 198 12.59 17.16 -22.74
CA ARG A 198 13.09 16.31 -21.65
C ARG A 198 11.86 15.85 -20.85
N PRO A 199 11.68 14.54 -20.59
CA PRO A 199 10.54 14.09 -19.80
C PRO A 199 10.64 14.78 -18.43
N GLN A 200 9.70 15.68 -18.16
CA GLN A 200 9.58 16.31 -16.85
C GLN A 200 9.39 15.19 -15.84
N LYS A 201 10.27 15.11 -14.82
CA LYS A 201 10.03 14.26 -13.65
C LYS A 201 8.62 14.57 -13.14
N LYS A 202 7.71 13.60 -13.22
CA LYS A 202 6.34 13.75 -12.74
C LYS A 202 6.42 13.90 -11.23
N LYS A 203 6.13 15.11 -10.71
CA LYS A 203 6.12 15.40 -9.26
C LYS A 203 4.68 15.55 -8.76
N MET A 204 4.49 15.26 -7.47
CA MET A 204 3.27 15.54 -6.74
C MET A 204 3.40 16.85 -5.97
N THR A 205 2.30 17.57 -5.79
CA THR A 205 2.24 18.71 -4.86
C THR A 205 2.20 18.23 -3.41
N GLU A 206 2.49 19.11 -2.46
CA GLU A 206 2.37 18.79 -1.03
C GLU A 206 0.95 18.31 -0.68
N ASP A 207 -0.09 19.00 -1.19
CA ASP A 207 -1.49 18.59 -1.02
C ASP A 207 -1.76 17.18 -1.60
N GLU A 208 -1.18 16.86 -2.76
CA GLU A 208 -1.33 15.54 -3.39
C GLU A 208 -0.62 14.45 -2.57
N VAL A 209 0.55 14.75 -1.99
CA VAL A 209 1.30 13.82 -1.11
C VAL A 209 0.52 13.56 0.17
N VAL A 210 0.10 14.61 0.87
CA VAL A 210 -0.67 14.50 2.11
C VAL A 210 -2.03 13.82 1.85
N GLY A 211 -2.66 14.12 0.71
CA GLY A 211 -3.89 13.46 0.27
C GLY A 211 -3.69 11.96 0.04
N GLN A 212 -2.58 11.53 -0.56
CA GLN A 212 -2.33 10.09 -0.75
C GLN A 212 -2.06 9.38 0.57
N ALA A 213 -1.29 9.99 1.47
CA ALA A 213 -1.06 9.44 2.81
C ALA A 213 -2.39 9.24 3.57
N PHE A 214 -3.31 10.20 3.47
CA PHE A 214 -4.65 10.11 4.06
C PHE A 214 -5.43 8.93 3.48
N VAL A 215 -5.50 8.82 2.15
CA VAL A 215 -6.33 7.79 1.51
C VAL A 215 -5.74 6.40 1.66
N PHE A 216 -4.41 6.25 1.70
CA PHE A 216 -3.77 4.97 1.96
C PHE A 216 -3.97 4.50 3.38
N LEU A 217 -3.83 5.39 4.37
CA LEU A 217 -4.16 5.03 5.75
C LEU A 217 -5.60 4.53 5.86
N LEU A 218 -6.56 5.34 5.39
CA LEU A 218 -7.99 5.03 5.46
C LEU A 218 -8.34 3.72 4.74
N ALA A 219 -7.88 3.57 3.50
CA ALA A 219 -8.21 2.40 2.70
C ALA A 219 -7.43 1.16 3.14
N GLY A 220 -6.20 1.30 3.60
CA GLY A 220 -5.29 0.19 3.89
C GLY A 220 -5.55 -0.48 5.24
N TYR A 221 -5.96 0.28 6.26
CA TYR A 221 -6.15 -0.23 7.62
C TYR A 221 -7.50 -0.95 7.81
N GLU A 222 -8.61 -0.21 7.87
CA GLU A 222 -9.91 -0.78 8.26
C GLU A 222 -10.46 -1.80 7.26
N THR A 223 -10.26 -1.59 5.96
CA THR A 223 -10.82 -2.51 4.96
C THR A 223 -10.13 -3.87 5.02
N SER A 224 -8.80 -3.87 5.15
CA SER A 224 -7.99 -5.09 5.22
C SER A 224 -8.20 -5.82 6.54
N SER A 225 -8.18 -5.14 7.68
CA SER A 225 -8.34 -5.78 8.99
C SER A 225 -9.70 -6.46 9.12
N ASN A 226 -10.77 -5.78 8.71
CA ASN A 226 -12.11 -6.36 8.68
C ASN A 226 -12.19 -7.54 7.72
N THR A 227 -11.64 -7.41 6.51
CA THR A 227 -11.66 -8.51 5.52
C THR A 227 -10.93 -9.75 6.05
N LEU A 228 -9.75 -9.58 6.63
CA LEU A 228 -8.97 -10.68 7.21
C LEU A 228 -9.72 -11.31 8.40
N ALA A 229 -10.28 -10.50 9.29
CA ALA A 229 -11.03 -11.01 10.44
C ALA A 229 -12.29 -11.79 10.01
N PHE A 230 -13.04 -11.28 9.05
CA PHE A 230 -14.17 -12.01 8.47
C PHE A 230 -13.71 -13.29 7.77
N THR A 231 -12.56 -13.27 7.09
CA THR A 231 -11.99 -14.46 6.46
C THR A 231 -11.67 -15.52 7.52
N CYS A 232 -10.96 -15.15 8.60
CA CYS A 232 -10.67 -16.06 9.71
C CYS A 232 -11.95 -16.62 10.35
N TYR A 233 -12.95 -15.75 10.58
CA TYR A 233 -14.24 -16.17 11.12
C TYR A 233 -14.95 -17.19 10.22
N LEU A 234 -15.01 -16.92 8.91
CA LEU A 234 -15.62 -17.84 7.95
C LEU A 234 -14.85 -19.16 7.86
N LEU A 235 -13.52 -19.13 7.85
CA LEU A 235 -12.71 -20.36 7.84
C LEU A 235 -12.94 -21.21 9.09
N ALA A 236 -13.06 -20.58 10.27
CA ALA A 236 -13.36 -21.29 11.52
C ALA A 236 -14.76 -21.93 11.53
N LEU A 237 -15.74 -21.31 10.85
CA LEU A 237 -17.09 -21.87 10.69
C LEU A 237 -17.19 -22.94 9.58
N HIS A 238 -16.22 -22.96 8.67
CA HIS A 238 -16.18 -23.86 7.50
C HIS A 238 -14.87 -24.66 7.46
N PRO A 239 -14.66 -25.63 8.37
CA PRO A 239 -13.39 -26.36 8.50
C PRO A 239 -12.96 -27.09 7.22
N GLU A 240 -13.90 -27.50 6.38
CA GLU A 240 -13.64 -28.09 5.07
C GLU A 240 -12.95 -27.11 4.11
N CYS A 241 -13.32 -25.83 4.18
CA CYS A 241 -12.68 -24.77 3.41
C CYS A 241 -11.30 -24.46 3.98
N GLN A 242 -11.17 -24.39 5.31
CA GLN A 242 -9.89 -24.18 5.98
C GLN A 242 -8.86 -25.26 5.63
N ARG A 243 -9.24 -26.54 5.73
CA ARG A 243 -8.35 -27.67 5.37
C ARG A 243 -7.91 -27.60 3.91
N ARG A 244 -8.84 -27.29 2.99
CA ARG A 244 -8.52 -27.19 1.56
C ARG A 244 -7.50 -26.10 1.27
N VAL A 245 -7.65 -24.91 1.87
CA VAL A 245 -6.68 -23.82 1.70
C VAL A 245 -5.31 -24.21 2.28
N GLN A 246 -5.28 -24.89 3.44
CA GLN A 246 -4.02 -25.41 4.00
C GLN A 246 -3.34 -26.40 3.04
N GLU A 247 -4.09 -27.36 2.49
CA GLU A 247 -3.58 -28.33 1.50
C GLU A 247 -3.04 -27.66 0.24
N GLU A 248 -3.73 -26.63 -0.27
CA GLU A 248 -3.28 -25.86 -1.44
C GLU A 248 -1.97 -25.11 -1.16
N VAL A 249 -1.81 -24.55 0.05
CA VAL A 249 -0.58 -23.88 0.47
C VAL A 249 0.56 -24.88 0.63
N ASP A 250 0.35 -25.99 1.32
CA ASP A 250 1.35 -27.04 1.53
C ASP A 250 1.85 -27.63 0.20
N ASP A 251 0.92 -27.90 -0.73
CA ASP A 251 1.24 -28.38 -2.08
C ASP A 251 2.07 -27.36 -2.88
N PHE A 252 1.77 -26.06 -2.76
CA PHE A 252 2.56 -25.03 -3.40
C PHE A 252 4.01 -25.00 -2.87
N PHE A 253 4.19 -25.02 -1.55
CA PHE A 253 5.50 -24.95 -0.90
C PHE A 253 6.34 -26.20 -1.15
N THR A 254 5.74 -27.39 -1.11
CA THR A 254 6.45 -28.64 -1.43
C THR A 254 6.95 -28.67 -2.88
N ARG A 255 6.21 -28.10 -3.83
CA ARG A 255 6.61 -28.07 -5.25
C ARG A 255 7.67 -27.02 -5.58
N HIS A 256 7.61 -25.84 -4.96
CA HIS A 256 8.41 -24.69 -5.41
C HIS A 256 9.55 -24.31 -4.46
N VAL A 257 9.44 -24.62 -3.17
CA VAL A 257 10.48 -24.26 -2.18
C VAL A 257 11.41 -25.43 -1.91
N SER A 258 10.92 -26.68 -1.90
CA SER A 258 11.78 -27.86 -1.77
C SER A 258 12.68 -28.09 -3.01
N SER A 259 12.29 -27.63 -4.20
CA SER A 259 13.12 -27.75 -5.41
C SER A 259 14.25 -26.73 -5.50
N ALA A 260 14.20 -25.64 -4.72
CA ALA A 260 15.23 -24.60 -4.70
C ALA A 260 16.40 -24.92 -3.73
N GLY A 261 16.29 -25.99 -2.94
CA GLY A 261 17.26 -26.37 -1.90
C GLY A 261 18.16 -27.58 -2.23
N ILE A 262 18.06 -28.20 -3.40
CA ILE A 262 18.88 -29.37 -3.76
C ILE A 262 19.97 -28.95 -4.76
N GLY A 263 21.02 -28.34 -4.23
CA GLY A 263 22.19 -27.89 -4.97
C GLY A 263 23.49 -28.00 -4.18
N SER A 264 23.60 -28.97 -3.27
CA SER A 264 24.86 -29.35 -2.63
C SER A 264 24.74 -30.72 -1.96
N ALA A 265 24.78 -31.79 -2.76
CA ALA A 265 25.18 -33.08 -2.22
C ALA A 265 26.68 -33.01 -1.86
N PRO A 266 27.12 -33.50 -0.70
CA PRO A 266 28.53 -33.57 -0.37
C PRO A 266 29.21 -34.59 -1.30
N HIS A 267 30.33 -34.19 -1.89
CA HIS A 267 31.23 -35.10 -2.60
C HIS A 267 31.75 -36.12 -1.58
N ASP A 268 31.38 -37.39 -1.76
CA ASP A 268 31.97 -38.52 -1.05
C ASP A 268 33.40 -38.72 -1.60
N PRO A 269 34.46 -38.66 -0.78
CA PRO A 269 35.83 -38.82 -1.24
C PRO A 269 36.33 -40.29 -1.15
N SER A 270 35.44 -41.28 -1.28
CA SER A 270 35.81 -42.70 -1.20
C SER A 270 35.93 -43.45 -2.54
N GLU A 271 35.89 -42.75 -3.68
CA GLU A 271 36.28 -43.29 -4.99
C GLU A 271 37.31 -42.37 -5.65
N ASP A 272 38.58 -42.54 -5.27
CA ASP A 272 39.79 -42.56 -6.13
C ASP A 272 41.09 -42.63 -5.29
#